data_AF-A0A182GJE8-F1
#
_entry.id   AF-A0A182GJE8-F1
#
_cell.length_a   1.000
_cell.length_b   1.000
_cell.length_c   1.000
_cell.angle_alpha   90.00
_cell.angle_beta   90.00
_cell.angle_gamma   90.00
#
_symmetry.space_group_name_H-M   'P 1'
#
loop_
_entity.id
_entity.type
_entity.pdbx_description
1 polymer ?
#
loop_
_entity_poly.entity_id
_entity_poly.type
_entity_poly.pdbx_seq_one_letter_code
_entity_poly.pdbx_strand_id
1 'polypeptide(L)'
;MFWGFSEALDLFEEYRKSQDHTEQPPNELNILLFGLGDPRHVLKSASKTFKHSTKLNFVLLEGCLELVARNLLLTCIAFENGQHLSVKGKTHLFMDVFGNTLLRPFSNGYINAKAKVLTNVVTDADYAERVAPIFLLDGLRYRERDHVENVFNFWTNHEKHVFNVSHYWDGKYGG
;
A
#
# COMPACT_ATOMS: atom_id res chain seq x y z
N MET A 1 8.91 15.59 11.31
CA MET A 1 8.96 14.19 11.79
C MET A 1 8.29 13.34 10.72
N PHE A 2 8.89 12.23 10.27
CA PHE A 2 8.42 11.45 9.11
C PHE A 2 7.67 10.16 9.50
N TRP A 3 7.33 10.02 10.79
CA TRP A 3 6.88 8.76 11.40
C TRP A 3 5.63 8.97 12.25
N GLY A 4 4.88 7.88 12.51
CA GLY A 4 3.72 7.91 13.39
C GLY A 4 2.61 8.78 12.85
N PHE A 5 2.01 9.65 13.66
CA PHE A 5 0.87 10.50 13.28
C PHE A 5 1.27 11.85 12.63
N SER A 6 2.45 11.94 12.02
CA SER A 6 2.85 13.14 11.29
C SER A 6 1.99 13.35 10.04
N GLU A 7 1.87 14.61 9.60
CA GLU A 7 1.19 14.92 8.35
C GLU A 7 1.88 14.23 7.15
N ALA A 8 1.08 13.89 6.14
CA ALA A 8 1.59 13.43 4.86
C ALA A 8 2.29 14.58 4.12
N LEU A 9 3.54 14.36 3.77
CA LEU A 9 4.40 15.32 3.06
C LEU A 9 4.45 15.03 1.56
N ASP A 10 4.53 16.10 0.77
CA ASP A 10 4.94 16.02 -0.63
C ASP A 10 6.46 15.96 -0.68
N LEU A 11 7.00 14.78 -0.95
CA LEU A 11 8.44 14.52 -0.88
C LEU A 11 9.22 15.22 -2.00
N PHE A 12 8.57 15.55 -3.12
CA PHE A 12 9.18 16.39 -4.14
C PHE A 12 9.32 17.83 -3.64
N GLU A 13 8.29 18.35 -2.97
CA GLU A 13 8.35 19.69 -2.38
C GLU A 13 9.42 19.78 -1.28
N GLU A 14 9.50 18.78 -0.41
CA GLU A 14 10.53 18.71 0.62
C GLU A 14 11.94 18.63 0.03
N TYR A 15 12.13 17.86 -1.05
CA TYR A 15 13.36 17.88 -1.84
C TYR A 15 13.66 19.30 -2.35
N ARG A 16 12.71 19.99 -2.98
CA ARG A 16 12.91 21.35 -3.51
C ARG A 16 13.25 22.39 -2.44
N LYS A 17 12.77 22.23 -1.21
CA LYS A 17 13.14 23.10 -0.08
C LYS A 17 14.59 22.92 0.35
N SER A 18 15.15 21.72 0.14
CA SER A 18 16.54 21.41 0.47
C SER A 18 17.55 21.84 -0.60
N GLN A 19 17.08 22.08 -1.83
CA GLN A 19 17.92 22.49 -2.96
C GLN A 19 17.96 24.00 -3.07
N ASP A 20 19.01 24.52 -3.72
CA ASP A 20 19.02 25.92 -4.13
C ASP A 20 17.91 26.14 -5.18
N HIS A 21 17.12 27.20 -5.00
CA HIS A 21 15.96 27.49 -5.84
C HIS A 21 16.31 27.78 -7.31
N THR A 22 17.58 28.10 -7.57
CA THR A 22 18.11 28.37 -8.92
C THR A 22 18.34 27.10 -9.74
N GLU A 23 18.50 25.95 -9.08
CA GLU A 23 18.74 24.68 -9.77
C GLU A 23 17.44 24.09 -10.30
N GLN A 24 17.45 23.65 -11.57
CA GLN A 24 16.32 22.93 -12.15
C GLN A 24 16.21 21.54 -11.52
N PRO A 25 14.99 21.05 -11.25
CA PRO A 25 14.80 19.71 -10.73
C PRO A 25 15.26 18.66 -11.76
N PRO A 26 15.74 17.48 -11.30
CA PRO A 26 16.14 16.42 -12.20
C PRO A 26 14.93 15.89 -12.98
N ASN A 27 15.20 15.21 -14.10
CA ASN A 27 14.15 14.52 -14.88
C ASN A 27 13.54 13.35 -14.10
N GLU A 28 14.32 12.72 -13.22
CA GLU A 28 13.92 11.58 -12.40
C GLU A 28 14.47 11.75 -10.99
N LEU A 29 13.63 11.49 -9.97
CA LEU A 29 13.98 11.57 -8.56
C LEU A 29 13.68 10.24 -7.88
N ASN A 30 14.73 9.58 -7.39
CA ASN A 30 14.64 8.34 -6.63
C ASN A 30 14.56 8.66 -5.14
N ILE A 31 13.52 8.19 -4.47
CA ILE A 31 13.22 8.49 -3.07
C ILE A 31 13.17 7.19 -2.30
N LEU A 32 14.18 6.95 -1.45
CA LEU A 32 14.20 5.82 -0.54
C LEU A 32 13.37 6.12 0.71
N LEU A 33 12.44 5.22 1.00
CA LEU A 33 11.56 5.29 2.17
C LEU A 33 11.79 4.06 3.02
N PHE A 34 12.37 4.28 4.20
CA PHE A 34 12.61 3.22 5.17
C PHE A 34 11.42 3.13 6.13
N GLY A 35 11.00 1.92 6.53
CA GLY A 35 10.05 1.66 7.63
C GLY A 35 8.66 2.28 7.51
N LEU A 36 8.18 2.58 6.29
CA LEU A 36 6.88 3.20 6.10
C LEU A 36 5.75 2.28 6.59
N GLY A 37 5.09 2.69 7.66
CA GLY A 37 3.88 2.02 8.12
C GLY A 37 2.70 2.09 7.14
N ASP A 38 2.69 3.07 6.23
CA ASP A 38 1.58 3.34 5.31
C ASP A 38 1.99 4.19 4.08
N PRO A 39 1.18 4.26 3.00
CA PRO A 39 1.61 4.89 1.76
C PRO A 39 1.33 6.41 1.70
N ARG A 40 0.99 7.10 2.80
CA ARG A 40 0.52 8.50 2.75
C ARG A 40 1.47 9.48 2.06
N HIS A 41 2.78 9.33 2.25
CA HIS A 41 3.76 10.23 1.64
C HIS A 41 3.86 10.01 0.14
N VAL A 42 3.78 8.74 -0.29
CA VAL A 42 3.69 8.37 -1.69
C VAL A 42 2.41 8.95 -2.31
N LEU A 43 1.26 8.77 -1.65
CA LEU A 43 -0.03 9.28 -2.14
C LEU A 43 -0.08 10.81 -2.20
N LYS A 44 0.46 11.50 -1.18
CA LYS A 44 0.53 12.97 -1.15
C LYS A 44 1.39 13.50 -2.30
N SER A 45 2.58 12.92 -2.49
CA SER A 45 3.47 13.30 -3.59
C SER A 45 2.84 12.97 -4.95
N ALA A 46 2.26 11.77 -5.10
CA ALA A 46 1.56 11.34 -6.31
C ALA A 46 0.40 12.29 -6.68
N SER A 47 -0.31 12.84 -5.69
CA SER A 47 -1.39 13.81 -5.92
C SER A 47 -0.91 15.15 -6.46
N LYS A 48 0.39 15.41 -6.48
CA LYS A 48 1.00 16.69 -6.92
C LYS A 48 1.92 16.52 -8.12
N THR A 49 2.10 15.31 -8.64
CA THR A 49 2.98 15.03 -9.79
C THR A 49 2.64 15.84 -11.02
N PHE A 50 1.36 16.17 -11.25
CA PHE A 50 0.95 17.02 -12.36
C PHE A 50 1.55 18.45 -12.33
N LYS A 51 2.13 18.87 -11.20
CA LYS A 51 2.75 20.19 -11.04
C LYS A 51 4.22 20.23 -11.48
N HIS A 52 4.84 19.09 -11.77
CA HIS A 52 6.25 19.01 -12.13
C HIS A 52 6.50 17.93 -13.18
N SER A 53 7.50 18.13 -14.04
CA SER A 53 7.89 17.15 -15.07
C SER A 53 8.75 16.00 -14.52
N THR A 54 9.26 16.12 -13.30
CA THR A 54 10.11 15.11 -12.67
C THR A 54 9.32 13.83 -12.41
N LYS A 55 9.83 12.70 -12.92
CA LYS A 55 9.35 11.36 -12.60
C LYS A 55 9.80 10.99 -11.19
N LEU A 56 8.86 10.57 -10.34
CA LEU A 56 9.16 10.15 -8.97
C LEU A 56 9.18 8.63 -8.89
N ASN A 57 10.27 8.07 -8.39
CA ASN A 57 10.38 6.65 -8.06
C ASN A 57 10.50 6.50 -6.55
N PHE A 58 9.54 5.82 -5.94
CA PHE A 58 9.56 5.53 -4.51
C PHE A 58 10.11 4.12 -4.30
N VAL A 59 11.22 4.01 -3.58
CA VAL A 59 11.82 2.73 -3.19
C VAL A 59 11.46 2.49 -1.73
N LEU A 60 10.66 1.47 -1.47
CA LEU A 60 10.25 1.10 -0.12
C LEU A 60 11.19 0.03 0.45
N LEU A 61 11.78 0.31 1.60
CA LEU A 61 12.54 -0.65 2.40
C LEU A 61 11.81 -0.89 3.71
N GLU A 62 11.21 -2.08 3.84
CA GLU A 62 10.36 -2.45 4.97
C GLU A 62 10.81 -3.80 5.54
N GLY A 63 10.87 -3.90 6.88
CA GLY A 63 11.30 -5.10 7.60
C GLY A 63 10.17 -6.11 7.85
N CYS A 64 8.91 -5.69 7.69
CA CYS A 64 7.72 -6.51 7.91
C CYS A 64 6.93 -6.68 6.61
N LEU A 65 6.87 -7.90 6.09
CA LEU A 65 6.24 -8.19 4.79
C LEU A 65 4.72 -8.04 4.83
N GLU A 66 4.10 -8.15 6.01
CA GLU A 66 2.70 -7.81 6.24
C GLU A 66 2.44 -6.32 5.98
N LEU A 67 3.40 -5.45 6.33
CA LEU A 67 3.32 -4.02 6.02
C LEU A 67 3.53 -3.77 4.52
N VAL A 68 4.39 -4.52 3.84
CA VAL A 68 4.53 -4.46 2.37
C VAL A 68 3.20 -4.81 1.71
N ALA A 69 2.60 -5.95 2.08
CA ALA A 69 1.31 -6.40 1.60
C ALA A 69 0.20 -5.34 1.84
N ARG A 70 0.18 -4.74 3.04
CA ARG A 70 -0.78 -3.68 3.38
C ARG A 70 -0.55 -2.40 2.57
N ASN A 71 0.69 -2.00 2.36
CA ASN A 71 1.03 -0.85 1.53
C ASN A 71 0.57 -1.03 0.07
N LEU A 72 0.74 -2.23 -0.51
CA LEU A 72 0.23 -2.55 -1.85
C LEU A 72 -1.29 -2.40 -1.90
N LEU A 73 -2.01 -3.01 -0.96
CA LEU A 73 -3.48 -2.94 -0.88
C LEU A 73 -4.00 -1.50 -0.71
N LEU A 74 -3.44 -0.74 0.23
CA LEU A 74 -3.83 0.65 0.49
C LEU A 74 -3.56 1.55 -0.73
N THR A 75 -2.46 1.31 -1.43
CA THR A 75 -2.15 2.01 -2.68
C THR A 75 -3.17 1.67 -3.76
N CYS A 76 -3.54 0.38 -3.93
CA CYS A 76 -4.59 -0.02 -4.86
C CYS A 76 -5.94 0.68 -4.59
N ILE A 77 -6.33 0.82 -3.32
CA ILE A 77 -7.58 1.52 -2.94
C ILE A 77 -7.55 2.97 -3.42
N ALA A 78 -6.43 3.68 -3.21
CA ALA A 78 -6.28 5.07 -3.63
C ALA A 78 -6.39 5.23 -5.15
N PHE A 79 -5.79 4.31 -5.91
CA PHE A 79 -5.75 4.30 -7.37
C PHE A 79 -6.94 3.59 -8.04
N GLU A 80 -7.92 3.10 -7.28
CA GLU A 80 -9.10 2.42 -7.84
C GLU A 80 -9.83 3.28 -8.89
N ASN A 81 -10.48 2.68 -9.87
CA ASN A 81 -11.14 3.47 -10.92
C ASN A 81 -12.27 4.33 -10.31
N GLY A 82 -12.30 5.62 -10.66
CA GLY A 82 -13.33 6.57 -10.20
C GLY A 82 -14.75 6.21 -10.62
N GLN A 83 -14.92 5.38 -11.66
CA GLN A 83 -16.21 4.83 -12.09
C GLN A 83 -16.71 3.71 -11.17
N HIS A 84 -15.81 3.01 -10.48
CA HIS A 84 -16.16 1.95 -9.53
C HIS A 84 -16.29 2.48 -8.10
N LEU A 85 -15.39 3.40 -7.72
CA LEU A 85 -15.35 3.95 -6.38
C LEU A 85 -15.06 5.45 -6.41
N SER A 86 -16.04 6.24 -5.92
CA SER A 86 -15.88 7.69 -5.78
C SER A 86 -14.73 8.03 -4.83
N VAL A 87 -14.21 9.27 -4.89
CA VAL A 87 -13.16 9.73 -3.96
C VAL A 87 -13.58 9.52 -2.50
N LYS A 88 -14.82 9.85 -2.16
CA LYS A 88 -15.37 9.60 -0.82
C LYS A 88 -15.38 8.11 -0.46
N GLY A 89 -15.81 7.26 -1.40
CA GLY A 89 -15.80 5.80 -1.22
C GLY A 89 -14.39 5.25 -0.98
N LYS A 90 -13.41 5.72 -1.75
CA LYS A 90 -12.00 5.35 -1.58
C LYS A 90 -11.49 5.76 -0.21
N THR A 91 -11.76 6.99 0.23
CA THR A 91 -11.35 7.46 1.56
C THR A 91 -11.96 6.61 2.66
N HIS A 92 -13.26 6.29 2.59
CA HIS A 92 -13.89 5.43 3.60
C HIS A 92 -13.30 4.02 3.61
N LEU A 93 -13.11 3.41 2.43
CA LEU A 93 -12.52 2.08 2.32
C LEU A 93 -11.08 2.09 2.85
N PHE A 94 -10.27 3.07 2.43
CA PHE A 94 -8.90 3.24 2.88
C PHE A 94 -8.83 3.33 4.40
N MET A 95 -9.65 4.19 5.02
CA MET A 95 -9.63 4.39 6.47
C MET A 95 -10.15 3.17 7.24
N ASP A 96 -11.14 2.45 6.70
CA ASP A 96 -11.63 1.21 7.30
C ASP A 96 -10.54 0.14 7.31
N VAL A 97 -9.86 -0.07 6.18
CA VAL A 97 -8.76 -1.03 6.04
C VAL A 97 -7.52 -0.62 6.83
N PHE A 98 -7.22 0.68 6.90
CA PHE A 98 -6.06 1.20 7.61
C PHE A 98 -6.21 1.13 9.13
N GLY A 99 -7.40 1.50 9.64
CA GLY A 99 -7.59 1.77 11.07
C GLY A 99 -8.30 0.68 11.86
N ASN A 100 -9.00 -0.25 11.22
CA ASN A 100 -9.87 -1.20 11.91
C ASN A 100 -9.39 -2.65 11.75
N THR A 101 -9.47 -3.40 12.84
CA THR A 101 -9.26 -4.86 12.82
C THR A 101 -10.55 -5.61 12.46
N LEU A 102 -11.72 -5.05 12.82
CA LEU A 102 -13.03 -5.56 12.43
C LEU A 102 -13.55 -4.76 11.25
N LEU A 103 -13.45 -5.37 10.06
CA LEU A 103 -13.82 -4.74 8.81
C LEU A 103 -15.31 -4.90 8.52
N ARG A 104 -15.87 -3.89 7.85
CA ARG A 104 -17.24 -3.97 7.34
C ARG A 104 -17.34 -5.02 6.22
N PRO A 105 -18.52 -5.62 5.99
CA PRO A 105 -18.68 -6.65 4.96
C PRO A 105 -18.20 -6.24 3.57
N PHE A 106 -18.46 -4.99 3.17
CA PHE A 106 -17.98 -4.45 1.89
C PHE A 106 -16.44 -4.41 1.82
N SER A 107 -15.80 -3.85 2.85
CA SER A 107 -14.33 -3.74 2.90
C SER A 107 -13.69 -5.13 2.89
N ASN A 108 -14.23 -6.08 3.65
CA ASN A 108 -13.79 -7.47 3.63
C ASN A 108 -13.92 -8.11 2.24
N GLY A 109 -15.05 -7.89 1.56
CA GLY A 109 -15.26 -8.35 0.19
C GLY A 109 -14.26 -7.75 -0.80
N TYR A 110 -13.96 -6.45 -0.67
CA TYR A 110 -12.94 -5.79 -1.49
C TYR A 110 -11.55 -6.37 -1.25
N ILE A 111 -11.14 -6.53 0.01
CA ILE A 111 -9.84 -7.11 0.36
C ILE A 111 -9.73 -8.52 -0.22
N ASN A 112 -10.75 -9.36 -0.05
CA ASN A 112 -10.76 -10.72 -0.59
C ASN A 112 -10.51 -10.74 -2.10
N ALA A 113 -11.25 -9.93 -2.85
CA ALA A 113 -11.12 -9.83 -4.29
C ALA A 113 -9.74 -9.27 -4.69
N LYS A 114 -9.27 -8.21 -4.02
CA LYS A 114 -8.00 -7.55 -4.35
C LYS A 114 -6.79 -8.40 -3.95
N ALA A 115 -6.86 -9.15 -2.85
CA ALA A 115 -5.83 -10.09 -2.43
C ALA A 115 -5.55 -11.14 -3.52
N LYS A 116 -6.59 -11.71 -4.15
CA LYS A 116 -6.43 -12.65 -5.28
C LYS A 116 -5.69 -12.02 -6.46
N VAL A 117 -6.00 -10.76 -6.78
CA VAL A 117 -5.30 -10.01 -7.84
C VAL A 117 -3.85 -9.77 -7.44
N LEU A 118 -3.60 -9.34 -6.20
CA LEU A 118 -2.27 -9.03 -5.70
C LEU A 118 -1.38 -10.28 -5.55
N THR A 119 -1.96 -11.45 -5.25
CA THR A 119 -1.25 -12.74 -5.30
C THR A 119 -0.64 -12.96 -6.68
N ASN A 120 -1.44 -12.79 -7.75
CA ASN A 120 -0.93 -12.90 -9.12
C ASN A 120 0.11 -11.82 -9.44
N VAL A 121 -0.09 -10.58 -8.97
CA VAL A 121 0.89 -9.49 -9.14
C VAL A 121 2.24 -9.82 -8.50
N VAL A 122 2.28 -10.50 -7.36
CA VAL A 122 3.55 -10.82 -6.67
C VAL A 122 4.24 -12.07 -7.25
N THR A 123 3.47 -12.99 -7.82
CA THR A 123 3.93 -14.30 -8.29
C THR A 123 4.20 -14.38 -9.80
N ASP A 124 3.55 -13.52 -10.60
CA ASP A 124 3.68 -13.48 -12.06
C ASP A 124 4.07 -12.06 -12.52
N ALA A 125 5.31 -11.91 -13.00
CA ALA A 125 5.85 -10.62 -13.44
C ALA A 125 5.14 -10.06 -14.69
N ASP A 126 4.76 -10.93 -15.64
CA ASP A 126 4.07 -10.51 -16.87
C ASP A 126 2.62 -10.09 -16.56
N TYR A 127 2.00 -10.70 -15.55
CA TYR A 127 0.71 -10.25 -15.03
C TYR A 127 0.86 -8.90 -14.30
N ALA A 128 1.89 -8.76 -13.46
CA ALA A 128 2.17 -7.54 -12.70
C ALA A 128 2.34 -6.32 -13.61
N GLU A 129 3.15 -6.44 -14.66
CA GLU A 129 3.40 -5.35 -15.62
C GLU A 129 2.10 -4.88 -16.30
N ARG A 130 1.21 -5.82 -16.64
CA ARG A 130 -0.06 -5.50 -17.30
C ARG A 130 -1.10 -4.88 -16.37
N VAL A 131 -1.21 -5.37 -15.13
CA VAL A 131 -2.32 -5.05 -14.23
C VAL A 131 -1.97 -4.00 -13.19
N ALA A 132 -0.72 -3.95 -12.75
CA ALA A 132 -0.23 -3.03 -11.74
C ALA A 132 1.19 -2.52 -12.06
N PRO A 133 1.41 -1.86 -13.22
CA PRO A 133 2.73 -1.37 -13.64
C PRO A 133 3.34 -0.33 -12.68
N ILE A 134 2.56 0.17 -11.73
CA ILE A 134 3.02 1.07 -10.67
C ILE A 134 3.88 0.37 -9.62
N PHE A 135 3.86 -0.97 -9.55
CA PHE A 135 4.64 -1.75 -8.59
C PHE A 135 5.79 -2.45 -9.28
N LEU A 136 7.01 -2.07 -8.91
CA LEU A 136 8.23 -2.76 -9.27
C LEU A 136 8.63 -3.67 -8.10
N LEU A 137 8.49 -4.98 -8.28
CA LEU A 137 8.66 -5.96 -7.21
C LEU A 137 9.98 -6.72 -7.26
N ASP A 138 10.88 -6.37 -8.20
CA ASP A 138 12.16 -7.04 -8.42
C ASP A 138 13.08 -7.06 -7.19
N GLY A 139 12.87 -6.12 -6.26
CA GLY A 139 13.58 -6.08 -4.98
C GLY A 139 13.18 -7.20 -4.00
N LEU A 140 12.02 -7.85 -4.18
CA LEU A 140 11.58 -8.96 -3.33
C LEU A 140 12.21 -10.28 -3.77
N ARG A 141 12.89 -10.94 -2.83
CA ARG A 141 13.42 -12.30 -2.99
C ARG A 141 12.27 -13.31 -3.05
N TYR A 142 12.52 -14.49 -3.61
CA TYR A 142 11.51 -15.57 -3.71
C TYR A 142 10.81 -15.86 -2.38
N ARG A 143 11.57 -16.04 -1.29
CA ARG A 143 10.99 -16.29 0.04
C ARG A 143 10.11 -15.14 0.54
N GLU A 144 10.44 -13.90 0.19
CA GLU A 144 9.66 -12.72 0.58
C GLU A 144 8.36 -12.66 -0.23
N ARG A 145 8.41 -13.02 -1.51
CA ARG A 145 7.23 -13.15 -2.38
C ARG A 145 6.27 -14.23 -1.86
N ASP A 146 6.78 -15.41 -1.50
CA ASP A 146 5.99 -16.49 -0.91
C ASP A 146 5.30 -16.04 0.38
N HIS A 147 6.00 -15.26 1.22
CA HIS A 147 5.41 -14.72 2.46
C HIS A 147 4.31 -13.71 2.17
N VAL A 148 4.52 -12.79 1.23
CA VAL A 148 3.49 -11.81 0.82
C VAL A 148 2.27 -12.53 0.22
N GLU A 149 2.48 -13.55 -0.60
CA GLU A 149 1.40 -14.43 -1.09
C GLU A 149 0.63 -15.08 0.07
N ASN A 150 1.32 -15.61 1.08
CA ASN A 150 0.67 -16.19 2.25
C ASN A 150 -0.19 -15.17 3.02
N VAL A 151 0.26 -13.92 3.13
CA VAL A 151 -0.54 -12.82 3.71
C VAL A 151 -1.82 -12.59 2.91
N PHE A 152 -1.73 -12.57 1.58
CA PHE A 152 -2.92 -12.41 0.73
C PHE A 152 -3.85 -13.61 0.81
N ASN A 153 -3.33 -14.83 0.80
CA ASN A 153 -4.12 -16.04 0.98
C ASN A 153 -4.86 -16.03 2.33
N PHE A 154 -4.21 -15.59 3.40
CA PHE A 154 -4.85 -15.39 4.70
C PHE A 154 -6.02 -14.40 4.62
N TRP A 155 -5.88 -13.29 3.89
CA TRP A 155 -6.97 -12.33 3.68
C TRP A 155 -8.14 -12.85 2.83
N THR A 156 -7.95 -13.94 2.09
CA THR A 156 -9.01 -14.52 1.24
C THR A 156 -10.07 -15.35 1.98
N ASN A 157 -10.12 -15.32 3.33
CA ASN A 157 -11.14 -15.97 4.17
C ASN A 157 -11.57 -17.35 3.65
N HIS A 158 -10.70 -18.35 3.77
CA HIS A 158 -11.11 -19.73 3.49
C HIS A 158 -12.21 -20.15 4.47
N GLU A 159 -13.30 -20.73 3.95
CA GLU A 159 -14.50 -21.13 4.73
C GLU A 159 -14.16 -21.99 5.97
N LYS A 160 -13.05 -22.73 5.93
CA LYS A 160 -12.60 -23.64 7.00
C LYS A 160 -11.77 -22.97 8.10
N HIS A 161 -11.28 -21.74 7.88
CA HIS A 161 -10.38 -21.04 8.81
C HIS A 161 -10.68 -19.54 8.85
N VAL A 162 -11.88 -19.18 9.32
CA VAL A 162 -12.25 -17.78 9.53
C VAL A 162 -11.51 -17.26 10.76
N PHE A 163 -10.53 -16.39 10.56
CA PHE A 163 -9.85 -15.70 11.65
C PHE A 163 -10.85 -14.74 12.33
N ASN A 164 -11.23 -15.06 13.57
CA ASN A 164 -12.09 -14.19 14.36
C ASN A 164 -11.28 -13.45 15.42
N VAL A 165 -10.94 -12.20 15.11
CA VAL A 165 -10.14 -11.34 16.00
C VAL A 165 -10.83 -11.00 17.31
N SER A 166 -12.16 -11.05 17.38
CA SER A 166 -12.87 -10.74 18.64
C SER A 166 -12.57 -11.76 19.73
N HIS A 167 -12.37 -13.04 19.37
CA HIS A 167 -11.99 -14.07 20.34
C HIS A 167 -10.63 -13.81 21.01
N TYR A 168 -9.72 -13.12 20.32
CA TYR A 168 -8.39 -12.79 20.83
C TYR A 168 -8.44 -11.59 21.80
N TRP A 169 -9.44 -10.72 21.65
CA TRP A 169 -9.67 -9.60 22.57
C TRP A 169 -10.30 -10.06 23.89
N ASP A 170 -11.21 -11.04 23.82
CA ASP A 170 -12.00 -11.50 24.97
C ASP A 170 -11.21 -12.36 25.97
N GLY A 171 -9.93 -12.68 25.69
CA GLY A 171 -9.04 -13.38 26.63
C GLY A 171 -9.46 -14.80 27.02
N LYS A 172 -10.54 -15.34 26.43
CA LYS A 172 -11.03 -16.70 26.68
C LYS A 172 -10.23 -17.71 25.86
N TYR A 173 -8.94 -17.82 26.14
CA TYR A 173 -8.20 -19.05 25.86
C TYR A 173 -8.48 -20.02 27.00
N GLY A 174 -9.54 -20.80 26.86
CA GLY A 174 -9.87 -21.89 27.77
C GLY A 174 -10.27 -23.12 27.00
N GLY A 175 -9.39 -24.12 26.98
CA GLY A 175 -9.70 -25.54 26.75
C GLY A 175 -9.94 -25.95 25.31
#